data_AF-L5KYB8-F1
#
_entry.id   AF-L5KYB8-F1
#
_cell.length_a   1.000
_cell.length_b   1.000
_cell.length_c   1.000
_cell.angle_alpha   90.00
_cell.angle_beta   90.00
_cell.angle_gamma   90.00
#
_symmetry.space_group_name_H-M   'P 1'
#
loop_
_entity.id
_entity.type
_entity.pdbx_description
1 polymer ?
#
loop_
_entity_poly.entity_id
_entity_poly.type
_entity_poly.pdbx_seq_one_letter_code
_entity_poly.pdbx_strand_id
1 'polypeptide(L)'
;MDMAFTISEAFSKLLNYFGAYKSSQPIKTHGPQNNRHLLYERWARWGMWYKHQPLDLISQEICKATEVFMCPLCDKNCSLQRLNESCIYAKETLRPQFEAKYYTMERVNPISGKPEPHQPSSDKVSRLLVSISGIFFMISLVITAVFAVVVYRLVVMEQFASFKWNFIKQHWQFATSAAAVCINFVIIMALNLAYEKIAYLLTNLEFPRTESEWENSFALKMFLFQFVNLNSSIFYIAFFLGRLIQNWWSRHKIKRGIQDASIPQWENDWNLQPMNIHGLMDEYLEMVLQFGFTTIFVAAFPLAPLLALLNNIIEIRLDAYKFVTQWRRPLPARATDIGIWYGILEGIGILAVITNAFVIAITSDYIPRFVYEYKYGPCASHFEYGEKYRDYRGPPWSSKPYEFTLQYWHILAARLAFIIVFEHLVFGIKSFIAYLIPDVPKNLYDRIRREKYLVQEMMYEAELEHLQQQRRKSGHPVHHEWP
;
A
#
# COMPACT_ATOMS: atom_id res chain seq x y z
N MET A 1 25.07 26.25 12.56
CA MET A 1 24.06 26.23 11.48
C MET A 1 23.11 25.03 11.62
N ASP A 2 23.59 23.83 11.95
CA ASP A 2 22.74 22.63 12.11
C ASP A 2 21.65 22.72 13.20
N MET A 3 21.94 23.37 14.34
CA MET A 3 20.96 23.52 15.43
C MET A 3 19.78 24.42 15.05
N ALA A 4 20.04 25.49 14.29
CA ALA A 4 19.01 26.46 13.88
C ALA A 4 18.01 25.85 12.88
N PHE A 5 18.48 24.91 12.04
CA PHE A 5 17.67 24.21 11.06
C PHE A 5 16.76 23.16 11.70
N THR A 6 17.29 22.36 12.63
CA THR A 6 16.48 21.39 13.41
C THR A 6 15.43 22.07 14.28
N ILE A 7 15.73 23.25 14.82
CA ILE A 7 14.77 24.03 15.60
C ILE A 7 13.67 24.55 14.67
N SER A 8 14.00 25.09 13.49
CA SER A 8 13.00 25.61 12.53
C SER A 8 11.99 24.54 12.06
N GLU A 9 12.46 23.31 11.82
CA GLU A 9 11.61 22.21 11.35
C GLU A 9 10.71 21.65 12.48
N ALA A 10 11.25 21.50 13.69
CA ALA A 10 10.47 21.13 14.88
C ALA A 10 9.43 22.21 15.23
N PHE A 11 9.81 23.49 15.13
CA PHE A 11 8.93 24.63 15.39
C PHE A 11 7.83 24.77 14.33
N SER A 12 8.12 24.46 13.06
CA SER A 12 7.12 24.43 11.99
C SER A 12 6.06 23.34 12.18
N LYS A 13 6.48 22.14 12.62
CA LYS A 13 5.56 21.07 13.01
C LYS A 13 4.73 21.44 14.24
N LEU A 14 5.33 22.15 15.20
CA LEU A 14 4.64 22.70 16.37
C LEU A 14 3.60 23.76 15.98
N LEU A 15 3.93 24.69 15.08
CA LEU A 15 3.05 25.77 14.63
C LEU A 15 1.88 25.27 13.76
N ASN A 16 2.09 24.21 12.97
CA ASN A 16 1.01 23.49 12.29
C ASN A 16 0.06 22.79 13.28
N TYR A 17 0.59 22.29 14.40
CA TYR A 17 -0.21 21.69 15.49
C TYR A 17 -1.04 22.73 16.26
N PHE A 18 -0.53 23.94 16.44
CA PHE A 18 -1.24 25.06 17.08
C PHE A 18 -2.15 25.87 16.13
N GLY A 19 -2.23 25.50 14.84
CA GLY A 19 -3.12 26.14 13.87
C GLY A 19 -2.71 27.56 13.43
N ALA A 20 -1.48 27.99 13.72
CA ALA A 20 -0.98 29.33 13.36
C ALA A 20 -0.70 29.48 11.85
N TYR A 21 -0.41 28.38 11.15
CA TYR A 21 -0.13 28.34 9.72
C TYR A 21 -1.06 27.33 9.02
N LYS A 22 -1.60 27.70 7.85
CA LYS A 22 -2.62 26.91 7.13
C LYS A 22 -2.05 26.01 6.02
N SER A 23 -0.84 26.28 5.51
CA SER A 23 -0.07 25.43 4.58
C SER A 23 1.36 25.95 4.39
N SER A 24 2.33 25.05 4.23
CA SER A 24 3.75 25.36 3.91
C SER A 24 4.21 24.83 2.55
N GLN A 25 3.28 24.45 1.67
CA GLN A 25 3.60 23.75 0.42
C GLN A 25 4.25 24.67 -0.64
N PRO A 26 5.20 24.13 -1.44
CA PRO A 26 5.89 24.89 -2.48
C PRO A 26 4.97 25.21 -3.67
N ILE A 27 5.25 26.33 -4.34
CA ILE A 27 4.50 26.84 -5.49
C ILE A 27 4.76 25.96 -6.73
N LYS A 28 3.75 25.74 -7.57
CA LYS A 28 3.93 25.17 -8.91
C LYS A 28 4.53 26.21 -9.83
N THR A 29 5.63 25.83 -10.47
CA THR A 29 6.18 26.58 -11.59
C THR A 29 5.19 26.56 -12.77
N HIS A 30 5.14 27.63 -13.58
CA HIS A 30 4.31 27.72 -14.80
C HIS A 30 5.14 28.30 -15.96
N GLY A 31 4.84 27.87 -17.19
CA GLY A 31 5.47 28.38 -18.41
C GLY A 31 5.86 27.27 -19.42
N PRO A 32 6.04 27.61 -20.71
CA PRO A 32 6.34 26.65 -21.78
C PRO A 32 7.72 25.97 -21.64
N GLN A 33 8.64 26.54 -20.86
CA GLN A 33 9.97 25.95 -20.57
C GLN A 33 10.06 25.23 -19.22
N ASN A 34 8.93 25.04 -18.54
CA ASN A 34 8.94 24.47 -17.20
C ASN A 34 8.90 22.93 -17.20
N ASN A 35 9.73 22.30 -16.35
CA ASN A 35 9.82 20.84 -16.19
C ASN A 35 8.45 20.18 -15.98
N ARG A 36 7.52 20.86 -15.32
CA ARG A 36 6.15 20.36 -15.06
C ARG A 36 5.27 20.33 -16.32
N HIS A 37 5.40 21.32 -17.21
CA HIS A 37 4.72 21.32 -18.50
C HIS A 37 5.27 20.20 -19.40
N LEU A 38 6.59 19.99 -19.36
CA LEU A 38 7.23 18.86 -20.04
C LEU A 38 6.75 17.50 -19.51
N LEU A 39 6.58 17.36 -18.19
CA LEU A 39 5.99 16.17 -17.57
C LEU A 39 4.54 15.95 -18.01
N TYR A 40 3.75 17.02 -18.15
CA TYR A 40 2.39 16.89 -18.69
C TYR A 40 2.40 16.32 -20.10
N GLU A 41 3.16 16.93 -21.01
CA GLU A 41 3.22 16.54 -22.42
C GLU A 41 3.84 15.15 -22.64
N ARG A 42 4.87 14.80 -21.86
CA ARG A 42 5.61 13.54 -22.06
C ARG A 42 5.10 12.36 -21.23
N TRP A 43 4.39 12.59 -20.14
CA TRP A 43 4.00 11.54 -19.20
C TRP A 43 2.50 11.52 -18.89
N ALA A 44 1.91 12.63 -18.46
CA ALA A 44 0.52 12.68 -17.99
C ALA A 44 -0.53 12.70 -19.11
N ARG A 45 -0.14 12.91 -20.37
CA ARG A 45 -1.05 12.94 -21.51
C ARG A 45 -1.48 11.52 -21.92
N TRP A 46 -2.79 11.29 -22.03
CA TRP A 46 -3.38 9.99 -22.40
C TRP A 46 -2.83 9.39 -23.69
N GLY A 47 -2.54 10.21 -24.70
CA GLY A 47 -1.98 9.76 -25.98
C GLY A 47 -0.55 9.19 -25.89
N MET A 48 0.10 9.28 -24.73
CA MET A 48 1.49 8.85 -24.52
C MET A 48 1.60 7.52 -23.76
N TRP A 49 0.51 6.73 -23.71
CA TRP A 49 0.42 5.48 -22.95
C TRP A 49 1.49 4.43 -23.28
N TYR A 50 1.94 4.39 -24.53
CA TYR A 50 2.97 3.45 -25.04
C TYR A 50 4.42 3.87 -24.73
N LYS A 51 4.66 5.07 -24.20
CA LYS A 51 6.01 5.55 -23.91
C LYS A 51 6.46 5.19 -22.50
N HIS A 52 7.75 4.90 -22.35
CA HIS A 52 8.39 4.68 -21.06
C HIS A 52 8.24 5.89 -20.12
N GLN A 53 8.19 5.61 -18.82
CA GLN A 53 8.09 6.63 -17.78
C GLN A 53 9.42 7.39 -17.63
N PRO A 54 9.41 8.74 -17.60
CA PRO A 54 10.62 9.54 -17.44
C PRO A 54 10.98 9.69 -15.95
N LEU A 55 11.37 8.59 -15.30
CA LEU A 55 11.64 8.52 -13.86
C LEU A 55 12.68 9.56 -13.40
N ASP A 56 13.74 9.75 -14.18
CA ASP A 56 14.78 10.74 -13.90
C ASP A 56 14.22 12.17 -13.88
N LEU A 57 13.31 12.51 -14.80
CA LEU A 57 12.71 13.84 -14.89
C LEU A 57 11.78 14.11 -13.70
N ILE A 58 11.04 13.10 -13.24
CA ILE A 58 10.16 13.19 -12.06
C ILE A 58 11.02 13.45 -10.81
N SER A 59 12.08 12.66 -10.62
CA SER A 59 13.01 12.85 -9.51
C SER A 59 13.71 14.21 -9.57
N GLN A 60 14.10 14.68 -10.76
CA GLN A 60 14.71 16.00 -10.95
C GLN A 60 13.75 17.16 -10.67
N GLU A 61 12.47 17.05 -11.06
CA GLU A 61 11.44 18.08 -10.81
C GLU A 61 11.20 18.30 -9.31
N ILE A 62 11.47 17.28 -8.49
CA ILE A 62 11.26 17.27 -7.05
C ILE A 62 12.56 17.59 -6.30
N CYS A 63 13.67 16.93 -6.65
CA CYS A 63 14.91 16.97 -5.86
C CYS A 63 16.00 17.91 -6.38
N LYS A 64 15.94 18.34 -7.65
CA LYS A 64 16.93 19.24 -8.25
C LYS A 64 16.36 20.63 -8.60
N ALA A 65 15.25 21.00 -7.99
CA ALA A 65 14.62 22.29 -8.20
C ALA A 65 15.42 23.41 -7.50
N THR A 66 16.30 24.09 -8.24
CA THR A 66 17.13 25.21 -7.75
C THR A 66 16.40 26.55 -7.72
N GLU A 67 15.35 26.69 -8.53
CA GLU A 67 14.57 27.93 -8.68
C GLU A 67 13.30 27.96 -7.83
N VAL A 68 13.03 26.90 -7.06
CA VAL A 68 11.83 26.77 -6.23
C VAL A 68 12.19 27.07 -4.77
N PHE A 69 11.62 28.15 -4.26
CA PHE A 69 11.74 28.57 -2.88
C PHE A 69 10.53 28.12 -2.06
N MET A 70 10.77 27.72 -0.82
CA MET A 70 9.72 27.48 0.16
C MET A 70 9.37 28.77 0.90
N CYS A 71 8.12 28.89 1.34
CA CYS A 71 7.72 30.01 2.18
C CYS A 71 8.50 29.98 3.50
N PRO A 72 9.02 31.13 3.97
CA PRO A 72 9.63 31.21 5.29
C PRO A 72 8.58 30.90 6.35
N LEU A 73 8.95 30.09 7.34
CA LEU A 73 8.07 29.58 8.40
C LEU A 73 8.07 30.48 9.65
N CYS A 74 8.58 31.70 9.52
CA CYS A 74 8.84 32.61 10.62
C CYS A 74 8.45 34.05 10.27
N ASP A 75 8.01 34.79 11.29
CA ASP A 75 7.29 36.05 11.11
C ASP A 75 8.19 37.23 10.70
N LYS A 76 9.48 37.25 11.08
CA LYS A 76 10.41 38.33 10.71
C LYS A 76 11.84 37.84 10.43
N ASN A 77 12.42 38.39 9.35
CA ASN A 77 13.84 38.30 8.95
C ASN A 77 14.40 36.89 8.70
N CYS A 78 13.76 36.12 7.82
CA CYS A 78 14.16 34.75 7.51
C CYS A 78 14.74 34.63 6.11
N SER A 79 15.83 33.85 5.99
CA SER A 79 16.38 33.48 4.68
C SER A 79 15.43 32.53 3.96
N LEU A 80 15.21 32.78 2.67
CA LEU A 80 14.45 31.86 1.81
C LEU A 80 15.21 30.53 1.69
N GLN A 81 14.51 29.43 1.97
CA GLN A 81 15.05 28.07 1.85
C GLN A 81 14.71 27.49 0.48
N ARG A 82 15.68 26.83 -0.17
CA ARG A 82 15.47 26.17 -1.47
C ARG A 82 14.94 24.76 -1.30
N LEU A 83 14.14 24.29 -2.26
CA LEU A 83 13.53 22.95 -2.21
C LEU A 83 14.56 21.82 -2.29
N ASN A 84 15.63 22.00 -3.07
CA ASN A 84 16.71 21.01 -3.22
C ASN A 84 17.48 20.75 -1.92
N GLU A 85 17.60 21.75 -1.04
CA GLU A 85 18.28 21.63 0.27
C GLU A 85 17.52 20.67 1.19
N SER A 86 16.19 20.60 1.08
CA SER A 86 15.35 19.64 1.81
C SER A 86 15.55 18.18 1.39
N CYS A 87 16.10 17.92 0.21
CA CYS A 87 16.25 16.57 -0.34
C CYS A 87 17.47 15.83 0.22
N ILE A 88 18.49 16.58 0.68
CA ILE A 88 19.76 16.04 1.17
C ILE A 88 19.65 15.66 2.66
N TYR A 89 18.76 16.31 3.40
CA TYR A 89 18.63 16.22 4.85
C TYR A 89 17.25 15.76 5.34
N ALA A 90 16.57 14.88 4.62
CA ALA A 90 15.41 14.16 5.17
C ALA A 90 15.88 13.19 6.29
N LYS A 91 16.31 13.75 7.42
CA LYS A 91 16.61 13.02 8.64
C LYS A 91 15.27 12.61 9.21
N GLU A 92 15.08 11.33 9.51
CA GLU A 92 13.89 10.89 10.22
C GLU A 92 13.83 11.61 11.58
N THR A 93 12.97 12.62 11.67
CA THR A 93 12.72 13.35 12.92
C THR A 93 11.80 12.52 13.80
N LEU A 94 12.02 12.59 15.11
CA LEU A 94 11.08 12.07 16.10
C LEU A 94 9.74 12.80 15.98
N ARG A 95 8.64 12.11 16.27
CA ARG A 95 7.32 12.75 16.31
C ARG A 95 7.21 13.62 17.57
N PRO A 96 6.66 14.85 17.48
CA PRO A 96 6.51 15.73 18.65
C PRO A 96 5.71 15.09 19.80
N GLN A 97 4.71 14.27 19.47
CA GLN A 97 3.88 13.56 20.46
C GLN A 97 4.67 12.51 21.23
N PHE A 98 5.64 11.88 20.58
CA PHE A 98 6.52 10.89 21.20
C PHE A 98 7.52 11.59 22.14
N GLU A 99 8.15 12.67 21.66
CA GLU A 99 9.06 13.49 22.46
C GLU A 99 8.37 14.05 23.71
N ALA A 100 7.15 14.61 23.55
CA ALA A 100 6.40 15.19 24.66
C ALA A 100 6.00 14.16 25.73
N LYS A 101 5.78 12.90 25.36
CA LYS A 101 5.39 11.85 26.31
C LYS A 101 6.59 11.23 27.04
N TYR A 102 7.68 10.99 26.31
CA TYR A 102 8.87 10.32 26.85
C TYR A 102 10.01 11.29 27.17
N TYR A 103 9.71 12.58 27.35
CA TYR A 103 10.71 13.62 27.66
C TYR A 103 11.54 13.34 28.91
N THR A 104 10.98 12.61 29.90
CA THR A 104 11.69 12.26 31.15
C THR A 104 12.51 10.98 31.05
N MET A 105 12.27 10.16 30.02
CA MET A 105 12.87 8.84 29.88
C MET A 105 13.91 8.88 28.76
N GLU A 106 15.14 9.25 29.09
CA GLU A 106 16.23 9.37 28.12
C GLU A 106 17.19 8.16 28.17
N ARG A 107 17.69 7.78 27.01
CA ARG A 107 18.77 6.81 26.84
C ARG A 107 19.83 7.40 25.93
N VAL A 108 21.10 7.24 26.27
CA VAL A 108 22.21 7.65 25.40
C VAL A 108 22.31 6.70 24.21
N ASN A 109 22.27 7.25 23.00
CA ASN A 109 22.43 6.48 21.78
C ASN A 109 23.90 6.03 21.62
N PRO A 110 24.20 4.74 21.45
CA PRO A 110 25.57 4.22 21.37
C PRO A 110 26.34 4.69 20.13
N ILE A 111 25.65 5.16 19.08
CA ILE A 111 26.24 5.61 17.82
C ILE A 111 26.43 7.13 17.83
N SER A 112 25.42 7.88 18.27
CA SER A 112 25.44 9.35 18.22
C SER A 112 26.00 10.00 19.49
N GLY A 113 26.05 9.26 20.61
CA GLY A 113 26.47 9.76 21.92
C GLY A 113 25.50 10.78 22.53
N LYS A 114 24.36 11.06 21.89
CA LYS A 114 23.36 12.05 22.35
C LYS A 114 22.28 11.37 23.19
N PRO A 115 21.73 12.06 24.21
CA PRO A 115 20.54 11.58 24.92
C PRO A 115 19.33 11.65 23.97
N GLU A 116 18.58 10.54 23.88
CA GLU A 116 17.38 10.44 23.06
C GLU A 116 16.23 9.83 23.91
N PRO A 117 14.98 10.29 23.73
CA PRO A 117 13.84 9.74 24.46
C PRO A 117 13.60 8.28 24.08
N HIS A 118 13.31 7.43 25.07
CA HIS A 118 13.16 5.99 24.91
C HIS A 118 11.86 5.48 25.54
N GLN A 119 11.13 4.65 24.79
CA GLN A 119 9.93 3.97 25.27
C GLN A 119 10.30 2.63 25.94
N PRO A 120 9.87 2.38 27.19
CA PRO A 120 10.11 1.11 27.86
C PRO A 120 9.36 -0.06 27.18
N SER A 121 9.98 -1.23 27.15
CA SER A 121 9.48 -2.40 26.41
C SER A 121 8.09 -2.88 26.88
N SER A 122 7.81 -2.84 28.18
CA SER A 122 6.50 -3.26 28.74
C SER A 122 5.35 -2.35 28.27
N ASP A 123 5.58 -1.03 28.22
CA ASP A 123 4.58 -0.08 27.72
C ASP A 123 4.39 -0.26 26.20
N LYS A 124 5.46 -0.55 25.46
CA LYS A 124 5.37 -0.84 24.01
C LYS A 124 4.56 -2.10 23.73
N VAL A 125 4.83 -3.19 24.43
CA VAL A 125 4.14 -4.48 24.22
C VAL A 125 2.67 -4.39 24.61
N SER A 126 2.34 -3.78 25.75
CA SER A 126 0.94 -3.64 26.19
C SER A 126 0.11 -2.82 25.20
N ARG A 127 0.65 -1.72 24.67
CA ARG A 127 -0.01 -0.90 23.62
C ARG A 127 -0.16 -1.65 22.31
N LEU A 128 0.86 -2.39 21.91
CA LEU A 128 0.80 -3.21 20.70
C LEU A 128 -0.28 -4.30 20.83
N LEU A 129 -0.41 -4.94 21.99
CA LEU A 129 -1.47 -5.93 22.24
C LEU A 129 -2.87 -5.33 22.16
N VAL A 130 -3.07 -4.12 22.70
CA VAL A 130 -4.34 -3.36 22.57
C VAL A 130 -4.63 -3.05 21.10
N SER A 131 -3.62 -2.66 20.34
CA SER A 131 -3.82 -2.39 18.91
C SER A 131 -4.15 -3.67 18.14
N ILE A 132 -3.46 -4.77 18.41
CA ILE A 132 -3.71 -6.07 17.76
C ILE A 132 -5.13 -6.57 18.09
N SER A 133 -5.56 -6.49 19.35
CA SER A 133 -6.91 -6.89 19.74
C SER A 133 -7.99 -6.03 19.08
N GLY A 134 -7.74 -4.73 18.93
CA GLY A 134 -8.60 -3.82 18.16
C GLY A 134 -8.76 -4.25 16.69
N ILE A 135 -7.68 -4.70 16.04
CA ILE A 135 -7.74 -5.21 14.66
C ILE A 135 -8.61 -6.48 14.58
N PHE A 136 -8.39 -7.45 15.47
CA PHE A 136 -9.16 -8.70 15.48
C PHE A 136 -10.66 -8.45 15.72
N PHE A 137 -10.99 -7.54 16.65
CA PHE A 137 -12.37 -7.14 16.89
C PHE A 137 -13.03 -6.59 15.61
N MET A 138 -12.33 -5.72 14.88
CA MET A 138 -12.84 -5.15 13.63
C MET A 138 -12.99 -6.19 12.52
N ILE A 139 -12.05 -7.12 12.38
CA ILE A 139 -12.15 -8.22 11.43
C ILE A 139 -13.36 -9.11 11.76
N SER A 140 -13.57 -9.43 13.04
CA SER A 140 -14.73 -10.21 13.48
C SER A 140 -16.05 -9.52 13.15
N LEU A 141 -16.11 -8.19 13.29
CA LEU A 141 -17.29 -7.41 12.92
C LEU A 141 -17.60 -7.54 11.42
N VAL A 142 -16.59 -7.43 10.56
CA VAL A 142 -16.75 -7.62 9.10
C VAL A 142 -17.26 -9.03 8.79
N ILE A 143 -16.63 -10.07 9.37
CA ILE A 143 -17.06 -11.47 9.16
C ILE A 143 -18.52 -11.66 9.61
N THR A 144 -18.90 -11.06 10.73
CA THR A 144 -20.27 -11.13 11.25
C THR A 144 -21.25 -10.42 10.32
N ALA A 145 -20.88 -9.27 9.76
CA ALA A 145 -21.69 -8.53 8.80
C ALA A 145 -21.89 -9.33 7.50
N VAL A 146 -20.83 -9.95 6.97
CA VAL A 146 -20.91 -10.82 5.78
C VAL A 146 -21.81 -12.02 6.06
N PHE A 147 -21.65 -12.66 7.22
CA PHE A 147 -22.51 -13.77 7.65
C PHE A 147 -23.98 -13.34 7.79
N ALA A 148 -24.23 -12.14 8.35
CA ALA A 148 -25.58 -11.59 8.48
C ALA A 148 -26.25 -11.36 7.11
N VAL A 149 -25.52 -10.93 6.08
CA VAL A 149 -26.03 -10.80 4.71
C VAL A 149 -26.42 -12.17 4.13
N VAL A 150 -25.62 -13.21 4.38
CA VAL A 150 -25.94 -14.58 3.97
C VAL A 150 -27.21 -15.09 4.67
N VAL A 151 -27.32 -14.88 5.98
CA VAL A 151 -28.51 -15.25 6.75
C VAL A 151 -29.74 -14.47 6.28
N TYR A 152 -29.61 -13.16 6.04
CA TYR A 152 -30.68 -12.34 5.46
C TYR A 152 -31.20 -12.94 4.15
N ARG A 153 -30.31 -13.38 3.25
CA ARG A 153 -30.70 -14.01 1.99
C ARG A 153 -31.49 -15.30 2.21
N LEU A 154 -31.11 -16.12 3.19
CA LEU A 154 -31.82 -17.36 3.53
C LEU A 154 -33.22 -17.09 4.08
N VAL A 155 -33.35 -16.14 5.02
CA VAL A 155 -34.64 -15.76 5.61
C VAL A 155 -35.58 -15.16 4.55
N VAL A 156 -35.06 -14.26 3.72
CA VAL A 156 -35.86 -13.58 2.70
C VAL A 156 -36.31 -14.55 1.60
N MET A 157 -35.49 -15.55 1.25
CA MET A 157 -35.89 -16.62 0.32
C MET A 157 -37.15 -17.35 0.80
N GLU A 158 -37.22 -17.67 2.10
CA GLU A 158 -38.39 -18.35 2.69
C GLU A 158 -39.64 -17.46 2.63
N GLN A 159 -39.49 -16.16 2.91
CA GLN A 159 -40.60 -15.20 2.86
C GLN A 159 -41.15 -15.01 1.44
N PHE A 160 -40.29 -14.99 0.42
CA PHE A 160 -40.75 -14.92 -0.97
C PHE A 160 -41.39 -16.23 -1.46
N ALA A 161 -41.02 -17.37 -0.88
CA ALA A 161 -41.65 -18.66 -1.21
C ALA A 161 -43.14 -18.71 -0.80
N SER A 162 -43.50 -18.03 0.30
CA SER A 162 -44.88 -17.94 0.82
C SER A 162 -45.73 -16.83 0.16
N PHE A 163 -45.12 -16.00 -0.70
CA PHE A 163 -45.78 -14.84 -1.31
C PHE A 163 -46.75 -15.24 -2.44
N LYS A 164 -47.93 -14.62 -2.47
CA LYS A 164 -49.03 -14.97 -3.41
C LYS A 164 -48.89 -14.39 -4.82
N TRP A 165 -48.06 -13.36 -5.03
CA TRP A 165 -47.89 -12.71 -6.33
C TRP A 165 -46.91 -13.49 -7.23
N ASN A 166 -47.42 -14.06 -8.33
CA ASN A 166 -46.65 -14.95 -9.21
C ASN A 166 -45.45 -14.28 -9.89
N PHE A 167 -45.56 -13.00 -10.28
CA PHE A 167 -44.45 -12.26 -10.89
C PHE A 167 -43.24 -12.13 -9.96
N ILE A 168 -43.50 -11.82 -8.68
CA ILE A 168 -42.46 -11.69 -7.65
C ILE A 168 -41.86 -13.07 -7.35
N LYS A 169 -42.70 -14.11 -7.30
CA LYS A 169 -42.27 -15.51 -7.09
C LYS A 169 -41.44 -16.07 -8.25
N GLN A 170 -41.52 -15.49 -9.45
CA GLN A 170 -40.70 -15.89 -10.59
C GLN A 170 -39.36 -15.13 -10.66
N HIS A 171 -39.32 -13.88 -10.17
CA HIS A 171 -38.13 -13.01 -10.23
C HIS A 171 -37.46 -12.73 -8.87
N TRP A 172 -37.86 -13.43 -7.79
CA TRP A 172 -37.35 -13.19 -6.43
C TRP A 172 -35.83 -13.35 -6.33
N GLN A 173 -35.22 -14.26 -7.08
CA GLN A 173 -33.77 -14.49 -7.05
C GLN A 173 -32.99 -13.25 -7.47
N PHE A 174 -33.48 -12.53 -8.48
CA PHE A 174 -32.86 -11.30 -8.95
C PHE A 174 -33.08 -10.16 -7.94
N ALA A 175 -34.31 -9.98 -7.46
CA ALA A 175 -34.64 -8.93 -6.49
C ALA A 175 -33.89 -9.09 -5.15
N THR A 176 -33.81 -10.31 -4.63
CA THR A 176 -33.07 -10.62 -3.38
C THR A 176 -31.57 -10.46 -3.55
N SER A 177 -31.02 -10.89 -4.69
CA SER A 177 -29.59 -10.71 -4.97
C SER A 177 -29.24 -9.23 -5.14
N ALA A 178 -30.07 -8.45 -5.84
CA ALA A 178 -29.87 -7.01 -6.00
C ALA A 178 -29.97 -6.27 -4.66
N ALA A 179 -31.00 -6.56 -3.85
CA ALA A 179 -31.15 -5.97 -2.52
C ALA A 179 -29.99 -6.32 -1.58
N ALA A 180 -29.53 -7.59 -1.59
CA ALA A 180 -28.40 -8.03 -0.79
C ALA A 180 -27.10 -7.31 -1.19
N VAL A 181 -26.85 -7.11 -2.49
CA VAL A 181 -25.69 -6.34 -2.98
C VAL A 181 -25.77 -4.88 -2.50
N CYS A 182 -26.93 -4.24 -2.60
CA CYS A 182 -27.12 -2.86 -2.13
C CYS A 182 -26.93 -2.73 -0.60
N ILE A 183 -27.49 -3.66 0.19
CA ILE A 183 -27.33 -3.68 1.65
C ILE A 183 -25.85 -3.89 2.01
N ASN A 184 -25.20 -4.86 1.37
CA ASN A 184 -23.78 -5.14 1.57
C ASN A 184 -22.93 -3.91 1.22
N PHE A 185 -23.22 -3.23 0.11
CA PHE A 185 -22.53 -2.00 -0.28
C PHE A 185 -22.66 -0.89 0.77
N VAL A 186 -23.87 -0.64 1.30
CA VAL A 186 -24.10 0.38 2.34
C VAL A 186 -23.36 0.05 3.63
N ILE A 187 -23.42 -1.21 4.07
CA ILE A 187 -22.72 -1.67 5.28
C ILE A 187 -21.21 -1.49 5.13
N ILE A 188 -20.66 -1.96 4.01
CA ILE A 188 -19.23 -1.86 3.72
C ILE A 188 -18.78 -0.39 3.65
N MET A 189 -19.56 0.48 3.02
CA MET A 189 -19.28 1.91 2.97
C MET A 189 -19.24 2.56 4.36
N ALA A 190 -20.19 2.23 5.23
CA ALA A 190 -20.22 2.74 6.60
C ALA A 190 -19.06 2.20 7.45
N LEU A 191 -18.76 0.90 7.35
CA LEU A 191 -17.68 0.27 8.10
C LEU A 191 -16.30 0.82 7.71
N ASN A 192 -16.07 1.14 6.43
CA ASN A 192 -14.80 1.69 5.98
C ASN A 192 -14.52 3.08 6.58
N LEU A 193 -15.55 3.94 6.68
CA LEU A 193 -15.43 5.24 7.33
C LEU A 193 -15.09 5.12 8.81
N ALA A 194 -15.76 4.18 9.51
CA ALA A 194 -15.46 3.90 10.91
C ALA A 194 -14.04 3.36 11.07
N TYR A 195 -13.61 2.46 10.19
CA TYR A 195 -12.32 1.80 10.28
C TYR A 195 -11.15 2.76 10.11
N GLU A 196 -11.20 3.69 9.14
CA GLU A 196 -10.14 4.70 8.97
C GLU A 196 -9.91 5.48 10.27
N LYS A 197 -11.00 5.91 10.92
CA LYS A 197 -10.91 6.63 12.21
C LYS A 197 -10.38 5.76 13.34
N ILE A 198 -10.81 4.51 13.41
CA ILE A 198 -10.35 3.56 14.42
C ILE A 198 -8.87 3.22 14.20
N ALA A 199 -8.44 2.96 12.97
CA ALA A 199 -7.05 2.67 12.62
C ALA A 199 -6.14 3.87 12.95
N TYR A 200 -6.58 5.10 12.66
CA TYR A 200 -5.87 6.31 13.06
C TYR A 200 -5.74 6.40 14.59
N LEU A 201 -6.82 6.17 15.34
CA LEU A 201 -6.82 6.19 16.80
C LEU A 201 -5.88 5.11 17.37
N LEU A 202 -6.01 3.87 16.91
CA LEU A 202 -5.18 2.74 17.35
C LEU A 202 -3.69 2.98 17.06
N THR A 203 -3.36 3.53 15.89
CA THR A 203 -1.95 3.82 15.55
C THR A 203 -1.38 4.93 16.41
N ASN A 204 -2.17 5.95 16.75
CA ASN A 204 -1.72 6.98 17.69
C ASN A 204 -1.58 6.46 19.11
N LEU A 205 -2.40 5.48 19.52
CA LEU A 205 -2.29 4.81 20.82
C LEU A 205 -1.00 3.98 20.97
N GLU A 206 -0.39 3.52 19.87
CA GLU A 206 0.89 2.81 19.87
C GLU A 206 2.09 3.72 20.20
N PHE A 207 1.95 5.04 20.03
CA PHE A 207 3.03 6.03 20.14
C PHE A 207 4.30 5.64 19.35
N PRO A 208 4.22 5.55 18.01
CA PRO A 208 5.40 5.30 17.18
C PRO A 208 6.42 6.43 17.28
N ARG A 209 7.70 6.07 17.13
CA ARG A 209 8.83 6.99 17.36
C ARG A 209 9.00 7.98 16.21
N THR A 210 8.88 7.51 14.97
CA THR A 210 9.06 8.29 13.73
C THR A 210 7.78 8.31 12.91
N GLU A 211 7.67 9.26 11.96
CA GLU A 211 6.53 9.26 11.01
C GLU A 211 6.53 8.01 10.14
N SER A 212 7.70 7.52 9.72
CA SER A 212 7.83 6.27 8.94
C SER A 212 7.29 5.04 9.70
N GLU A 213 7.59 4.90 10.99
CA GLU A 213 7.01 3.83 11.83
C GLU A 213 5.49 3.96 11.96
N TRP A 214 4.98 5.20 12.09
CA TRP A 214 3.54 5.46 12.14
C TRP A 214 2.87 5.09 10.83
N GLU A 215 3.43 5.53 9.69
CA GLU A 215 2.92 5.21 8.35
C GLU A 215 2.93 3.71 8.10
N ASN A 216 4.00 3.00 8.46
CA ASN A 216 4.10 1.54 8.31
C ASN A 216 3.05 0.79 9.14
N SER A 217 2.85 1.21 10.40
CA SER A 217 1.87 0.59 11.29
C SER A 217 0.42 0.87 10.85
N PHE A 218 0.14 2.10 10.42
CA PHE A 218 -1.16 2.50 9.88
C PHE A 218 -1.45 1.76 8.56
N ALA A 219 -0.45 1.66 7.67
CA ALA A 219 -0.55 0.94 6.40
C ALA A 219 -0.91 -0.53 6.60
N LEU A 220 -0.24 -1.23 7.52
CA LEU A 220 -0.53 -2.63 7.82
C LEU A 220 -1.97 -2.82 8.32
N LYS A 221 -2.48 -1.94 9.18
CA LYS A 221 -3.86 -2.01 9.68
C LYS A 221 -4.88 -1.83 8.56
N MET A 222 -4.73 -0.75 7.79
CA MET A 222 -5.61 -0.48 6.65
C MET A 222 -5.57 -1.61 5.62
N PHE A 223 -4.39 -2.17 5.35
CA PHE A 223 -4.25 -3.36 4.52
C PHE A 223 -5.04 -4.55 5.09
N LEU A 224 -4.82 -4.96 6.34
CA LEU A 224 -5.48 -6.13 6.93
C LEU A 224 -7.00 -6.04 6.86
N PHE A 225 -7.56 -4.85 7.07
CA PHE A 225 -9.00 -4.65 6.99
C PHE A 225 -9.53 -4.61 5.55
N GLN A 226 -8.90 -3.84 4.66
CA GLN A 226 -9.34 -3.77 3.27
C GLN A 226 -9.16 -5.11 2.55
N PHE A 227 -8.13 -5.88 2.93
CA PHE A 227 -7.88 -7.22 2.45
C PHE A 227 -9.02 -8.18 2.82
N VAL A 228 -9.56 -8.12 4.04
CA VAL A 228 -10.73 -8.93 4.44
C VAL A 228 -12.00 -8.47 3.72
N ASN A 229 -12.14 -7.16 3.51
CA ASN A 229 -13.36 -6.60 2.92
C ASN A 229 -13.45 -6.82 1.40
N LEU A 230 -12.33 -7.11 0.71
CA LEU A 230 -12.20 -7.45 -0.72
C LEU A 230 -13.03 -6.56 -1.70
N ASN A 231 -13.47 -5.37 -1.29
CA ASN A 231 -14.36 -4.48 -2.06
C ASN A 231 -13.69 -3.14 -2.37
N SER A 232 -12.36 -3.07 -2.38
CA SER A 232 -11.60 -1.82 -2.56
C SER A 232 -11.84 -1.13 -3.91
N SER A 233 -12.11 -1.89 -4.98
CA SER A 233 -12.35 -1.35 -6.33
C SER A 233 -13.61 -0.47 -6.44
N ILE A 234 -14.62 -0.71 -5.60
CA ILE A 234 -15.87 0.09 -5.63
C ILE A 234 -15.67 1.46 -4.94
N PHE A 235 -14.77 1.54 -3.95
CA PHE A 235 -14.40 2.80 -3.30
C PHE A 235 -13.60 3.71 -4.21
N TYR A 236 -12.65 3.15 -4.97
CA TYR A 236 -11.87 3.92 -5.92
C TYR A 236 -12.76 4.61 -6.95
N ILE A 237 -13.69 3.86 -7.57
CA ILE A 237 -14.62 4.40 -8.57
C ILE A 237 -15.50 5.51 -7.95
N ALA A 238 -16.04 5.30 -6.74
CA ALA A 238 -16.90 6.29 -6.08
C ALA A 238 -16.14 7.56 -5.64
N PHE A 239 -14.93 7.41 -5.11
CA PHE A 239 -14.12 8.52 -4.61
C PHE A 239 -13.47 9.32 -5.74
N PHE A 240 -13.04 8.65 -6.81
CA PHE A 240 -12.50 9.27 -8.02
C PHE A 240 -13.57 10.08 -8.76
N LEU A 241 -14.77 9.51 -8.93
CA LEU A 241 -15.90 10.23 -9.54
C LEU A 241 -16.33 11.42 -8.69
N GLY A 242 -16.40 11.26 -7.36
CA GLY A 242 -16.71 12.34 -6.43
C GLY A 242 -15.70 13.50 -6.46
N ARG A 243 -14.40 13.20 -6.47
CA ARG A 243 -13.32 14.21 -6.53
C ARG A 243 -13.23 14.91 -7.88
N LEU A 244 -13.46 14.19 -8.98
CA LEU A 244 -13.53 14.80 -10.32
C LEU A 244 -14.70 15.78 -10.43
N ILE A 245 -15.88 15.42 -9.90
CA ILE A 245 -17.05 16.30 -9.86
C ILE A 245 -16.76 17.53 -8.99
N GLN A 246 -16.15 17.36 -7.81
CA GLN A 246 -15.79 18.48 -6.93
C GLN A 246 -14.79 19.44 -7.59
N ASN A 247 -13.77 18.92 -8.27
CA ASN A 247 -12.78 19.71 -9.02
C ASN A 247 -13.38 20.39 -10.27
N TRP A 248 -14.38 19.76 -10.91
CA TRP A 248 -15.14 20.35 -12.01
C TRP A 248 -16.03 21.51 -11.52
N TRP A 249 -16.69 21.35 -10.37
CA TRP A 249 -17.51 22.37 -9.72
C TRP A 249 -16.69 23.55 -9.20
N SER A 250 -15.55 23.30 -8.55
CA SER A 250 -14.65 24.36 -8.06
C SER A 250 -14.13 25.23 -9.21
N ARG A 251 -13.71 24.61 -10.33
CA ARG A 251 -13.28 25.32 -11.55
C ARG A 251 -14.40 26.13 -12.19
N HIS A 252 -15.64 25.63 -12.19
CA HIS A 252 -16.81 26.37 -12.67
C HIS A 252 -17.14 27.58 -11.79
N LYS A 253 -16.97 27.45 -10.47
CA LYS A 253 -17.22 28.55 -9.52
C LYS A 253 -16.22 29.71 -9.71
N ILE A 254 -14.95 29.40 -10.00
CA ILE A 254 -13.89 30.38 -10.28
C ILE A 254 -14.13 31.10 -11.62
N LYS A 255 -14.48 30.34 -12.69
CA LYS A 255 -14.78 30.92 -14.01
C LYS A 255 -15.96 31.90 -14.02
N ARG A 256 -16.86 31.83 -13.04
CA ARG A 256 -17.99 32.76 -12.89
C ARG A 256 -17.66 34.03 -12.09
N GLY A 257 -16.55 34.06 -11.34
CA GLY A 257 -16.23 35.16 -10.41
C GLY A 257 -15.21 36.18 -10.93
N ILE A 258 -14.40 35.85 -11.93
CA ILE A 258 -13.26 36.68 -12.34
C ILE A 258 -13.13 36.65 -13.86
N GLN A 259 -13.73 37.64 -14.52
CA GLN A 259 -13.31 38.07 -15.85
C GLN A 259 -12.31 39.22 -15.63
N ASP A 260 -11.07 39.06 -16.11
CA ASP A 260 -10.02 40.10 -16.26
C ASP A 260 -9.05 40.48 -15.13
N ALA A 261 -8.69 39.56 -14.21
CA ALA A 261 -7.47 39.75 -13.39
C ALA A 261 -6.53 38.55 -13.47
N SER A 262 -5.23 38.80 -13.70
CA SER A 262 -4.19 37.76 -13.66
C SER A 262 -4.01 37.28 -12.22
N ILE A 263 -4.65 36.16 -11.88
CA ILE A 263 -4.55 35.53 -10.56
C ILE A 263 -3.09 35.12 -10.31
N PRO A 264 -2.47 35.55 -9.20
CA PRO A 264 -1.09 35.18 -8.90
C PRO A 264 -0.96 33.68 -8.66
N GLN A 265 0.20 33.11 -9.03
CA GLN A 265 0.40 31.66 -9.09
C GLN A 265 0.12 30.93 -7.76
N TRP A 266 0.48 31.52 -6.63
CA TRP A 266 0.25 30.93 -5.30
C TRP A 266 -1.25 30.74 -5.00
N GLU A 267 -2.12 31.61 -5.52
CA GLU A 267 -3.56 31.52 -5.33
C GLU A 267 -4.17 30.42 -6.22
N ASN A 268 -3.65 30.27 -7.44
CA ASN A 268 -4.00 29.13 -8.30
C ASN A 268 -3.62 27.80 -7.63
N ASP A 269 -2.45 27.73 -7.00
CA ASP A 269 -2.00 26.54 -6.29
C ASP A 269 -2.76 26.30 -4.98
N TRP A 270 -3.15 27.37 -4.30
CA TRP A 270 -4.02 27.27 -3.13
C TRP A 270 -5.38 26.66 -3.48
N ASN A 271 -5.90 26.87 -4.68
CA ASN A 271 -7.17 26.30 -5.11
C ASN A 271 -7.09 24.81 -5.50
N LEU A 272 -5.90 24.24 -5.54
CA LEU A 272 -5.69 22.80 -5.75
C LEU A 272 -5.87 22.01 -4.46
N GLN A 273 -6.16 20.72 -4.61
CA GLN A 273 -6.29 19.82 -3.47
C GLN A 273 -4.89 19.56 -2.86
N PRO A 274 -4.73 19.64 -1.53
CA PRO A 274 -3.55 19.08 -0.90
C PRO A 274 -3.53 17.56 -1.13
N MET A 275 -2.33 16.98 -1.19
CA MET A 275 -2.19 15.52 -1.11
C MET A 275 -2.88 15.01 0.15
N ASN A 276 -3.45 13.80 0.10
CA ASN A 276 -4.11 13.20 1.27
C ASN A 276 -3.18 13.24 2.50
N ILE A 277 -3.76 13.36 3.70
CA ILE A 277 -3.01 13.31 4.96
C ILE A 277 -2.18 12.01 5.08
N HIS A 278 -2.62 10.94 4.42
CA HIS A 278 -1.96 9.64 4.37
C HIS A 278 -0.96 9.49 3.19
N GLY A 279 -0.65 10.59 2.47
CA GLY A 279 0.38 10.62 1.43
C GLY A 279 0.09 9.68 0.25
N LEU A 280 1.08 8.86 -0.11
CA LEU A 280 1.00 7.83 -1.17
C LEU A 280 0.41 6.50 -0.70
N MET A 281 0.07 6.38 0.59
CA MET A 281 -0.37 5.10 1.15
C MET A 281 -1.60 4.54 0.44
N ASP A 282 -2.60 5.38 0.16
CA ASP A 282 -3.83 4.96 -0.51
C ASP A 282 -3.55 4.40 -1.91
N GLU A 283 -2.60 5.01 -2.63
CA GLU A 283 -2.17 4.59 -3.98
C GLU A 283 -1.46 3.23 -3.94
N TYR A 284 -0.55 3.03 -2.98
CA TYR A 284 0.11 1.74 -2.78
C TYR A 284 -0.87 0.65 -2.33
N LEU A 285 -1.78 0.99 -1.42
CA LEU A 285 -2.79 0.07 -0.90
C LEU A 285 -3.66 -0.49 -2.02
N GLU A 286 -4.10 0.37 -2.95
CA GLU A 286 -4.85 -0.05 -4.13
C GLU A 286 -4.06 -1.04 -5.00
N MET A 287 -2.83 -0.69 -5.35
CA MET A 287 -1.96 -1.52 -6.19
C MET A 287 -1.65 -2.87 -5.55
N VAL A 288 -1.42 -2.90 -4.23
CA VAL A 288 -1.16 -4.11 -3.46
C VAL A 288 -2.40 -5.00 -3.36
N LEU A 289 -3.59 -4.42 -3.18
CA LEU A 289 -4.84 -5.17 -3.20
C LEU A 289 -5.10 -5.77 -4.59
N GLN A 290 -4.86 -5.02 -5.67
CA GLN A 290 -4.94 -5.56 -7.03
C GLN A 290 -3.97 -6.73 -7.25
N PHE A 291 -2.74 -6.61 -6.78
CA PHE A 291 -1.78 -7.73 -6.79
C PHE A 291 -2.34 -8.93 -6.02
N GLY A 292 -2.92 -8.73 -4.84
CA GLY A 292 -3.60 -9.77 -4.07
C GLY A 292 -4.70 -10.48 -4.86
N PHE A 293 -5.60 -9.75 -5.52
CA PHE A 293 -6.66 -10.36 -6.35
C PHE A 293 -6.09 -11.19 -7.50
N THR A 294 -5.06 -10.68 -8.17
CA THR A 294 -4.47 -11.38 -9.32
C THR A 294 -3.70 -12.63 -8.96
N THR A 295 -3.16 -12.72 -7.74
CA THR A 295 -2.30 -13.83 -7.32
C THR A 295 -3.08 -14.89 -6.53
N ILE A 296 -3.93 -14.48 -5.59
CA ILE A 296 -4.65 -15.38 -4.68
C ILE A 296 -5.76 -16.15 -5.40
N PHE A 297 -6.39 -15.56 -6.41
CA PHE A 297 -7.56 -16.13 -7.09
C PHE A 297 -7.30 -16.53 -8.56
N VAL A 298 -6.04 -16.58 -8.99
CA VAL A 298 -5.68 -16.88 -10.39
C VAL A 298 -6.18 -18.25 -10.84
N ALA A 299 -6.18 -19.25 -9.96
CA ALA A 299 -6.66 -20.59 -10.27
C ALA A 299 -8.18 -20.62 -10.55
N ALA A 300 -8.94 -19.71 -9.96
CA ALA A 300 -10.37 -19.58 -10.20
C ALA A 300 -10.68 -18.72 -11.44
N PHE A 301 -9.88 -17.67 -11.69
CA PHE A 301 -10.09 -16.75 -12.80
C PHE A 301 -8.78 -16.41 -13.54
N PRO A 302 -8.42 -17.16 -14.59
CA PRO A 302 -7.15 -16.98 -15.31
C PRO A 302 -6.99 -15.65 -16.06
N LEU A 303 -8.09 -14.93 -16.34
CA LEU A 303 -8.05 -13.63 -17.04
C LEU A 303 -7.73 -12.46 -16.09
N ALA A 304 -7.63 -12.68 -14.77
CA ALA A 304 -7.34 -11.62 -13.80
C ALA A 304 -6.08 -10.79 -14.13
N PRO A 305 -4.93 -11.41 -14.49
CA PRO A 305 -3.71 -10.67 -14.80
C PRO A 305 -3.86 -9.75 -16.02
N LEU A 306 -4.66 -10.15 -17.02
CA LEU A 306 -4.92 -9.31 -18.19
C LEU A 306 -5.74 -8.08 -17.82
N LEU A 307 -6.77 -8.23 -16.99
CA LEU A 307 -7.56 -7.10 -16.50
C LEU A 307 -6.73 -6.15 -15.64
N ALA A 308 -5.86 -6.70 -14.79
CA ALA A 308 -4.92 -5.93 -13.99
C ALA A 308 -3.91 -5.15 -14.85
N LEU A 309 -3.42 -5.75 -15.95
CA LEU A 309 -2.56 -5.06 -16.89
C LEU A 309 -3.26 -3.86 -17.52
N LEU A 310 -4.50 -4.04 -17.98
CA LEU A 310 -5.31 -2.95 -18.54
C LEU A 310 -5.57 -1.85 -17.51
N ASN A 311 -5.88 -2.23 -16.26
CA ASN A 311 -6.05 -1.27 -15.17
C ASN A 311 -4.76 -0.48 -14.92
N ASN A 312 -3.61 -1.15 -14.80
CA ASN A 312 -2.32 -0.50 -14.55
C ASN A 312 -1.90 0.47 -15.68
N ILE A 313 -2.21 0.15 -16.94
CA ILE A 313 -1.93 1.05 -18.07
C ILE A 313 -2.71 2.36 -17.92
N ILE A 314 -3.97 2.28 -17.49
CA ILE A 314 -4.83 3.42 -17.25
C ILE A 314 -4.35 4.16 -15.99
N GLU A 315 -4.08 3.43 -14.92
CA GLU A 315 -3.75 3.97 -13.59
C GLU A 315 -2.47 4.79 -13.60
N ILE A 316 -1.40 4.28 -14.24
CA ILE A 316 -0.13 5.01 -14.39
C ILE A 316 -0.36 6.41 -14.98
N ARG A 317 -1.33 6.56 -15.89
CA ARG A 317 -1.63 7.85 -16.54
C ARG A 317 -2.59 8.70 -15.72
N LEU A 318 -3.58 8.09 -15.08
CA LEU A 318 -4.46 8.77 -14.14
C LEU A 318 -3.68 9.38 -12.97
N ASP A 319 -2.75 8.62 -12.40
CA ASP A 319 -1.86 9.09 -11.34
C ASP A 319 -0.95 10.20 -11.82
N ALA A 320 -0.28 10.03 -12.96
CA ALA A 320 0.55 11.08 -13.55
C ALA A 320 -0.25 12.38 -13.74
N TYR A 321 -1.47 12.29 -14.25
CA TYR A 321 -2.36 13.42 -14.45
C TYR A 321 -2.78 14.08 -13.12
N LYS A 322 -3.11 13.26 -12.11
CA LYS A 322 -3.46 13.69 -10.74
C LYS A 322 -2.30 14.46 -10.09
N PHE A 323 -1.09 13.89 -10.12
CA PHE A 323 0.13 14.52 -9.59
C PHE A 323 0.48 15.84 -10.30
N VAL A 324 0.42 15.88 -11.64
CA VAL A 324 0.82 17.07 -12.40
C VAL A 324 -0.23 18.18 -12.28
N THR A 325 -1.52 17.86 -12.43
CA THR A 325 -2.57 18.88 -12.59
C THR A 325 -3.41 19.13 -11.33
N GLN A 326 -3.82 18.09 -10.61
CA GLN A 326 -4.88 18.20 -9.58
C GLN A 326 -4.36 18.48 -8.17
N TRP A 327 -3.20 17.93 -7.84
CA TRP A 327 -2.62 18.07 -6.50
C TRP A 327 -1.65 19.23 -6.39
N ARG A 328 -1.58 19.83 -5.20
CA ARG A 328 -0.49 20.73 -4.81
C ARG A 328 0.84 19.98 -4.81
N ARG A 329 1.95 20.70 -5.00
CA ARG A 329 3.30 20.10 -5.03
C ARG A 329 3.64 19.50 -3.66
N PRO A 330 3.97 18.20 -3.56
CA PRO A 330 4.39 17.60 -2.30
C PRO A 330 5.80 18.04 -1.92
N LEU A 331 6.13 17.94 -0.63
CA LEU A 331 7.50 18.13 -0.17
C LEU A 331 8.34 16.90 -0.53
N PRO A 332 9.58 17.07 -1.03
CA PRO A 332 10.47 15.98 -1.33
C PRO A 332 10.85 15.24 -0.04
N ALA A 333 10.71 13.91 -0.05
CA ALA A 333 11.23 13.04 0.97
C ALA A 333 12.09 11.95 0.31
N ARG A 334 13.24 11.64 0.91
CA ARG A 334 14.12 10.56 0.42
C ARG A 334 13.71 9.26 1.09
N ALA A 335 13.46 8.23 0.29
CA ALA A 335 13.21 6.87 0.76
C ALA A 335 14.21 5.90 0.08
N THR A 336 14.67 4.89 0.82
CA THR A 336 15.56 3.83 0.32
C THR A 336 14.80 2.70 -0.35
N ASP A 337 13.58 2.47 0.09
CA ASP A 337 12.73 1.35 -0.27
C ASP A 337 11.26 1.76 -0.20
N ILE A 338 10.37 0.87 -0.64
CA ILE A 338 8.92 1.08 -0.63
C ILE A 338 8.32 0.97 0.78
N GLY A 339 9.10 0.59 1.81
CA GLY A 339 8.64 0.42 3.17
C GLY A 339 7.93 -0.92 3.43
N ILE A 340 6.96 -0.91 4.34
CA ILE A 340 6.21 -2.11 4.78
C ILE A 340 5.55 -2.89 3.64
N TRP A 341 5.27 -2.23 2.52
CA TRP A 341 4.61 -2.84 1.36
C TRP A 341 5.37 -4.02 0.78
N TYR A 342 6.71 -4.04 0.86
CA TYR A 342 7.51 -5.19 0.43
C TYR A 342 7.15 -6.45 1.25
N GLY A 343 7.11 -6.32 2.58
CA GLY A 343 6.74 -7.42 3.47
C GLY A 343 5.28 -7.85 3.27
N ILE A 344 4.37 -6.91 2.98
CA ILE A 344 2.97 -7.24 2.66
C ILE A 344 2.88 -8.04 1.35
N LEU A 345 3.58 -7.63 0.30
CA LEU A 345 3.62 -8.34 -0.99
C LEU A 345 4.19 -9.75 -0.83
N GLU A 346 5.23 -9.93 -0.02
CA GLU A 346 5.78 -11.24 0.31
C GLU A 346 4.75 -12.12 1.04
N GLY A 347 4.04 -11.56 2.03
CA GLY A 347 2.96 -12.23 2.76
C GLY A 347 1.81 -12.66 1.84
N ILE A 348 1.38 -11.78 0.93
CA ILE A 348 0.40 -12.11 -0.12
C ILE A 348 0.89 -13.25 -1.00
N GLY A 349 2.17 -13.24 -1.39
CA GLY A 349 2.76 -14.32 -2.19
C GLY A 349 2.71 -15.67 -1.49
N ILE A 350 2.95 -15.72 -0.18
CA ILE A 350 2.82 -16.94 0.63
C ILE A 350 1.35 -17.39 0.69
N LEU A 351 0.44 -16.46 0.99
CA LEU A 351 -0.99 -16.75 1.07
C LEU A 351 -1.56 -17.23 -0.27
N ALA A 352 -1.08 -16.68 -1.39
CA ALA A 352 -1.51 -17.07 -2.72
C ALA A 352 -1.19 -18.53 -3.04
N VAL A 353 -0.02 -19.05 -2.63
CA VAL A 353 0.32 -20.47 -2.82
C VAL A 353 -0.68 -21.37 -2.09
N ILE A 354 -0.94 -21.05 -0.82
CA ILE A 354 -1.86 -21.80 0.04
C ILE A 354 -3.28 -21.72 -0.55
N THR A 355 -3.81 -20.52 -0.80
CA THR A 355 -5.17 -20.34 -1.30
C THR A 355 -5.38 -21.02 -2.66
N ASN A 356 -4.45 -20.91 -3.61
CA ASN A 356 -4.60 -21.60 -4.89
C ASN A 356 -4.58 -23.13 -4.75
N ALA A 357 -3.79 -23.69 -3.82
CA ALA A 357 -3.81 -25.12 -3.52
C ALA A 357 -5.21 -25.56 -3.05
N PHE A 358 -5.81 -24.81 -2.11
CA PHE A 358 -7.16 -25.07 -1.61
C PHE A 358 -8.25 -24.87 -2.68
N VAL A 359 -8.15 -23.82 -3.48
CA VAL A 359 -9.09 -23.55 -4.59
C VAL A 359 -9.07 -24.74 -5.56
N ILE A 360 -7.89 -25.14 -6.04
CA ILE A 360 -7.79 -26.27 -6.98
C ILE A 360 -8.29 -27.56 -6.32
N ALA A 361 -7.95 -27.83 -5.06
CA ALA A 361 -8.33 -29.10 -4.43
C ALA A 361 -9.82 -29.21 -4.08
N ILE A 362 -10.41 -28.13 -3.57
CA ILE A 362 -11.76 -28.13 -2.99
C ILE A 362 -12.82 -27.67 -3.97
N THR A 363 -12.58 -26.57 -4.69
CA THR A 363 -13.60 -25.95 -5.55
C THR A 363 -13.62 -26.54 -6.95
N SER A 364 -12.49 -27.05 -7.44
CA SER A 364 -12.43 -27.69 -8.75
C SER A 364 -12.90 -29.15 -8.72
N ASP A 365 -13.47 -29.59 -9.86
CA ASP A 365 -13.82 -31.00 -10.10
C ASP A 365 -12.64 -31.84 -10.61
N TYR A 366 -11.42 -31.30 -10.59
CA TYR A 366 -10.24 -31.98 -11.12
C TYR A 366 -9.92 -33.26 -10.33
N ILE A 367 -9.79 -33.17 -9.01
CA ILE A 367 -9.38 -34.30 -8.16
C ILE A 367 -10.44 -35.42 -8.16
N PRO A 368 -11.74 -35.14 -7.99
CA PRO A 368 -12.76 -36.19 -8.08
C PRO A 368 -12.76 -36.92 -9.41
N ARG A 369 -12.61 -36.19 -10.53
CA ARG A 369 -12.54 -36.81 -11.88
C ARG A 369 -11.30 -37.69 -12.02
N PHE A 370 -10.14 -37.20 -11.56
CA PHE A 370 -8.89 -37.96 -11.58
C PHE A 370 -8.96 -39.24 -10.75
N VAL A 371 -9.48 -39.18 -9.52
CA VAL A 371 -9.65 -40.36 -8.66
C VAL A 371 -10.63 -41.35 -9.27
N TYR A 372 -11.72 -40.85 -9.86
CA TYR A 372 -12.71 -41.70 -10.52
C TYR A 372 -12.11 -42.41 -11.73
N GLU A 373 -11.42 -41.70 -12.62
CA GLU A 373 -10.77 -42.27 -13.80
C GLU A 373 -9.72 -43.33 -13.43
N TYR A 374 -8.88 -43.03 -12.44
CA TYR A 374 -7.78 -43.92 -12.05
C TYR A 374 -8.23 -45.14 -11.23
N LYS A 375 -9.16 -44.96 -10.28
CA LYS A 375 -9.54 -46.01 -9.32
C LYS A 375 -10.88 -46.69 -9.61
N TYR A 376 -11.80 -45.97 -10.24
CA TYR A 376 -13.19 -46.39 -10.46
C TYR A 376 -13.56 -46.41 -11.95
N GLY A 377 -12.57 -46.47 -12.85
CA GLY A 377 -12.71 -46.46 -14.31
C GLY A 377 -13.80 -47.38 -14.89
N PRO A 378 -14.10 -47.25 -16.20
CA PRO A 378 -15.45 -47.24 -16.73
C PRO A 378 -16.22 -48.54 -16.47
N CYS A 379 -17.15 -48.49 -15.54
CA CYS A 379 -18.25 -49.44 -15.41
C CYS A 379 -19.58 -48.71 -15.63
N ALA A 380 -20.29 -49.18 -16.66
CA ALA A 380 -21.48 -48.58 -17.24
C ALA A 380 -22.76 -48.81 -16.43
N SER A 381 -23.72 -47.89 -16.68
CA SER A 381 -25.17 -48.14 -16.77
C SER A 381 -25.87 -48.82 -15.61
N HIS A 382 -26.16 -48.05 -14.54
CA HIS A 382 -27.44 -48.19 -13.85
C HIS A 382 -28.12 -46.82 -13.77
N PHE A 383 -29.07 -46.59 -14.66
CA PHE A 383 -29.99 -45.46 -14.60
C PHE A 383 -31.11 -45.81 -13.61
N GLU A 384 -30.95 -45.41 -12.36
CA GLU A 384 -32.07 -45.34 -11.43
C GLU A 384 -32.77 -43.98 -11.53
N TYR A 385 -34.10 -44.05 -11.62
CA TYR A 385 -35.01 -42.93 -11.53
C TYR A 385 -35.12 -42.49 -10.07
N GLY A 386 -34.64 -41.28 -9.79
CA GLY A 386 -34.72 -40.63 -8.49
C GLY A 386 -34.05 -39.26 -8.56
N GLU A 387 -34.44 -38.34 -7.66
CA GLU A 387 -33.78 -37.06 -7.53
C GLU A 387 -32.35 -37.27 -7.01
N LYS A 388 -31.35 -37.11 -7.88
CA LYS A 388 -29.93 -37.28 -7.54
C LYS A 388 -29.38 -35.98 -7.00
N TYR A 389 -28.74 -36.05 -5.83
CA TYR A 389 -27.98 -34.95 -5.25
C TYR A 389 -26.48 -35.22 -5.36
N ARG A 390 -25.69 -34.15 -5.46
CA ARG A 390 -24.23 -34.20 -5.64
C ARG A 390 -23.55 -34.49 -4.29
N ASP A 391 -23.49 -35.75 -3.91
CA ASP A 391 -22.77 -36.21 -2.70
C ASP A 391 -22.26 -37.65 -2.88
N TYR A 392 -21.23 -38.03 -2.12
CA TYR A 392 -20.60 -39.36 -2.16
C TYR A 392 -21.15 -40.28 -1.07
N ARG A 393 -22.48 -40.28 -0.89
CA ARG A 393 -23.19 -41.09 0.11
C ARG A 393 -23.75 -42.38 -0.49
N GLY A 394 -23.84 -43.40 0.36
CA GLY A 394 -24.43 -44.68 -0.01
C GLY A 394 -25.92 -44.51 -0.36
N PRO A 395 -26.42 -45.23 -1.37
CA PRO A 395 -27.82 -45.14 -1.73
C PRO A 395 -28.74 -45.71 -0.63
N PRO A 396 -30.04 -45.36 -0.65
CA PRO A 396 -31.03 -45.82 0.34
C PRO A 396 -31.14 -47.34 0.51
N TRP A 397 -30.82 -48.11 -0.54
CA TRP A 397 -30.89 -49.59 -0.54
C TRP A 397 -29.56 -50.27 -0.18
N SER A 398 -28.51 -49.51 0.15
CA SER A 398 -27.26 -50.05 0.65
C SER A 398 -27.45 -50.65 2.05
N SER A 399 -26.60 -51.61 2.43
CA SER A 399 -26.53 -52.13 3.81
C SER A 399 -26.26 -51.04 4.85
N LYS A 400 -25.69 -49.90 4.41
CA LYS A 400 -25.50 -48.69 5.20
C LYS A 400 -25.99 -47.47 4.41
N PRO A 401 -27.27 -47.10 4.54
CA PRO A 401 -27.86 -46.01 3.75
C PRO A 401 -27.39 -44.64 4.24
N TYR A 402 -27.17 -43.70 3.30
CA TYR A 402 -26.77 -42.32 3.56
C TYR A 402 -25.43 -42.09 4.31
N GLU A 403 -24.67 -43.15 4.58
CA GLU A 403 -23.32 -43.07 5.11
C GLU A 403 -22.30 -42.68 4.02
N PHE A 404 -21.17 -42.09 4.43
CA PHE A 404 -20.08 -41.77 3.52
C PHE A 404 -19.50 -43.05 2.90
N THR A 405 -19.44 -43.08 1.58
CA THR A 405 -18.86 -44.21 0.84
C THR A 405 -17.34 -44.19 0.92
N LEU A 406 -16.71 -45.31 0.56
CA LEU A 406 -15.25 -45.37 0.39
C LEU A 406 -14.74 -44.37 -0.68
N GLN A 407 -15.58 -44.02 -1.66
CA GLN A 407 -15.27 -43.00 -2.67
C GLN A 407 -15.03 -41.63 -2.04
N TYR A 408 -15.86 -41.24 -1.06
CA TYR A 408 -15.70 -40.00 -0.30
C TYR A 408 -14.31 -39.90 0.32
N TRP A 409 -13.89 -40.95 1.04
CA TRP A 409 -12.61 -40.98 1.75
C TRP A 409 -11.41 -40.99 0.79
N HIS A 410 -11.48 -41.69 -0.34
CA HIS A 410 -10.43 -41.63 -1.35
C HIS A 410 -10.29 -40.23 -1.97
N ILE A 411 -11.40 -39.56 -2.25
CA ILE A 411 -11.39 -38.19 -2.79
C ILE A 411 -10.85 -37.21 -1.75
N LEU A 412 -11.26 -37.33 -0.48
CA LEU A 412 -10.76 -36.49 0.60
C LEU A 412 -9.25 -36.69 0.82
N ALA A 413 -8.78 -37.94 0.85
CA ALA A 413 -7.36 -38.25 0.97
C ALA A 413 -6.55 -37.69 -0.21
N ALA A 414 -7.04 -37.85 -1.44
CA ALA A 414 -6.40 -37.30 -2.63
C ALA A 414 -6.35 -35.77 -2.62
N ARG A 415 -7.41 -35.11 -2.11
CA ARG A 415 -7.44 -33.64 -1.94
C ARG A 415 -6.36 -33.16 -0.97
N LEU A 416 -6.24 -33.79 0.20
CA LEU A 416 -5.23 -33.43 1.20
C LEU A 416 -3.81 -33.71 0.70
N ALA A 417 -3.60 -34.87 0.06
CA ALA A 417 -2.31 -35.22 -0.53
C ALA A 417 -1.89 -34.22 -1.62
N PHE A 418 -2.82 -33.83 -2.49
CA PHE A 418 -2.56 -32.82 -3.52
C PHE A 418 -2.15 -31.48 -2.91
N ILE A 419 -2.84 -30.99 -1.88
CA ILE A 419 -2.51 -29.72 -1.21
C ILE A 419 -1.07 -29.76 -0.68
N ILE A 420 -0.71 -30.81 0.06
CA ILE A 420 0.63 -30.95 0.65
C ILE A 420 1.70 -30.96 -0.45
N VAL A 421 1.52 -31.78 -1.49
CA VAL A 421 2.50 -31.89 -2.58
C VAL A 421 2.62 -30.58 -3.35
N PHE A 422 1.48 -29.95 -3.70
CA PHE A 422 1.45 -28.70 -4.43
C PHE A 422 2.14 -27.57 -3.66
N GLU A 423 1.82 -27.41 -2.37
CA GLU A 423 2.44 -26.39 -1.53
C GLU A 423 3.96 -26.57 -1.43
N HIS A 424 4.44 -27.76 -1.06
CA HIS A 424 5.87 -28.02 -0.92
C HIS A 424 6.62 -27.87 -2.24
N LEU A 425 6.02 -28.28 -3.36
CA LEU A 425 6.61 -28.11 -4.68
C LEU A 425 6.74 -26.62 -5.04
N VAL A 426 5.68 -25.84 -4.89
CA VAL A 426 5.68 -24.42 -5.27
C VAL A 426 6.58 -23.60 -4.34
N PHE A 427 6.57 -23.85 -3.03
CA PHE A 427 7.51 -23.21 -2.10
C PHE A 427 8.96 -23.62 -2.41
N GLY A 428 9.20 -24.89 -2.72
CA GLY A 428 10.52 -25.37 -3.15
C GLY A 428 11.03 -24.66 -4.40
N ILE A 429 10.17 -24.50 -5.41
CA ILE A 429 10.51 -23.75 -6.64
C ILE A 429 10.76 -22.27 -6.33
N LYS A 430 9.93 -21.62 -5.49
CA LYS A 430 10.12 -20.22 -5.07
C LYS A 430 11.49 -20.04 -4.41
N SER A 431 11.83 -20.88 -3.44
CA SER A 431 13.12 -20.83 -2.76
C SER A 431 14.29 -21.10 -3.70
N PHE A 432 14.13 -22.03 -4.65
CA PHE A 432 15.15 -22.31 -5.65
C PHE A 432 15.39 -21.12 -6.59
N ILE A 433 14.33 -20.46 -7.07
CA ILE A 433 14.46 -19.25 -7.92
C ILE A 433 15.13 -18.11 -7.14
N ALA A 434 14.75 -17.92 -5.87
CA ALA A 434 15.37 -16.91 -5.01
C ALA A 434 16.86 -17.19 -4.77
N TYR A 435 17.27 -18.46 -4.72
CA TYR A 435 18.69 -18.83 -4.63
C TYR A 435 19.47 -18.56 -5.93
N LEU A 436 18.82 -18.72 -7.10
CA LEU A 436 19.47 -18.53 -8.40
C LEU A 436 19.68 -17.05 -8.78
N ILE A 437 18.77 -16.17 -8.37
CA ILE A 437 18.80 -14.75 -8.77
C ILE A 437 19.45 -13.93 -7.66
N PRO A 438 20.63 -13.31 -7.89
CA PRO A 438 21.25 -12.46 -6.89
C PRO A 438 20.47 -11.16 -6.68
N ASP A 439 20.33 -10.71 -5.44
CA ASP A 439 19.56 -9.51 -5.06
C ASP A 439 20.09 -8.21 -5.69
N VAL A 440 21.40 -8.12 -5.92
CA VAL A 440 22.06 -6.93 -6.49
C VAL A 440 22.64 -7.26 -7.87
N PRO A 441 22.24 -6.54 -8.93
CA PRO A 441 22.81 -6.76 -10.26
C PRO A 441 24.29 -6.37 -10.28
N LYS A 442 25.10 -7.18 -10.99
CA LYS A 442 26.57 -7.03 -11.05
C LYS A 442 27.04 -5.61 -11.40
N ASN A 443 26.43 -4.99 -12.41
CA ASN A 443 26.79 -3.63 -12.84
C ASN A 443 26.61 -2.58 -11.72
N LEU A 444 25.59 -2.73 -10.87
CA LEU A 444 25.36 -1.83 -9.74
C LEU A 444 26.35 -2.12 -8.61
N TYR A 445 26.59 -3.40 -8.31
CA TYR A 445 27.58 -3.81 -7.33
C TYR A 445 28.96 -3.24 -7.66
N ASP A 446 29.38 -3.33 -8.93
CA ASP A 446 30.66 -2.81 -9.41
C ASP A 446 30.72 -1.27 -9.30
N ARG A 447 29.62 -0.56 -9.58
CA ARG A 447 29.53 0.90 -9.39
C ARG A 447 29.64 1.30 -7.92
N ILE A 448 28.88 0.66 -7.03
CA ILE A 448 28.93 0.93 -5.59
C ILE A 448 30.34 0.65 -5.05
N ARG A 449 30.97 -0.44 -5.48
CA ARG A 449 32.34 -0.79 -5.10
C ARG A 449 33.34 0.26 -5.57
N ARG A 450 33.19 0.75 -6.80
CA ARG A 450 34.02 1.83 -7.36
C ARG A 450 33.85 3.14 -6.57
N GLU A 451 32.63 3.56 -6.29
CA GLU A 451 32.36 4.78 -5.52
C GLU A 451 32.94 4.69 -4.09
N LYS A 452 32.79 3.54 -3.43
CA LYS A 452 33.42 3.30 -2.11
C LYS A 452 34.94 3.40 -2.16
N TYR A 453 35.57 2.81 -3.18
CA TYR A 453 37.02 2.89 -3.36
C TYR A 453 37.48 4.34 -3.56
N LEU A 454 36.81 5.10 -4.45
CA LEU A 454 37.12 6.51 -4.69
C LEU A 454 36.95 7.37 -3.43
N VAL A 455 35.91 7.13 -2.63
CA VAL A 455 35.72 7.85 -1.35
C VAL A 455 36.84 7.54 -0.37
N GLN A 456 37.25 6.28 -0.26
CA GLN A 456 38.35 5.89 0.62
C GLN A 456 39.69 6.49 0.17
N GLU A 457 39.93 6.55 -1.14
CA GLU A 457 41.11 7.20 -1.73
C GLU A 457 41.11 8.71 -1.42
N MET A 458 40.00 9.41 -1.66
CA MET A 458 39.86 10.84 -1.33
C MET A 458 40.03 11.12 0.17
N MET A 459 39.52 10.26 1.07
CA MET A 459 39.72 10.39 2.52
C MET A 459 41.18 10.25 2.91
N TYR A 460 41.88 9.27 2.31
CA TYR A 460 43.30 9.03 2.56
C TYR A 460 44.18 10.18 2.05
N GLU A 461 43.91 10.68 0.84
CA GLU A 461 44.59 11.85 0.29
C GLU A 461 44.39 13.10 1.17
N ALA A 462 43.15 13.35 1.61
CA ALA A 462 42.85 14.48 2.50
C ALA A 462 43.58 14.37 3.85
N GLU A 463 43.70 13.17 4.41
CA GLU A 463 44.46 12.92 5.64
C GLU A 463 45.96 13.14 5.45
N LEU A 464 46.52 12.67 4.33
CA LEU A 464 47.91 12.92 3.96
C LEU A 464 48.20 14.42 3.80
N GLU A 465 47.35 15.16 3.09
CA GLU A 465 47.48 16.61 2.94
C GLU A 465 47.43 17.33 4.29
N HIS A 466 46.51 16.92 5.17
CA HIS A 466 46.39 17.46 6.52
C HIS A 466 47.67 17.21 7.35
N LEU A 467 48.21 15.99 7.30
CA LEU A 467 49.48 15.64 7.95
C LEU A 467 50.66 16.43 7.37
N GLN A 468 50.72 16.63 6.06
CA GLN A 468 51.75 17.45 5.41
C GLN A 468 51.65 18.92 5.84
N GLN A 469 50.45 19.48 5.95
CA GLN A 469 50.24 20.84 6.46
C GLN A 469 50.65 20.97 7.92
N GLN A 470 50.33 19.99 8.78
CA GLN A 470 50.81 19.97 10.16
C GLN A 470 52.35 19.91 10.21
N ARG A 471 52.96 19.08 9.36
CA ARG A 471 54.42 18.93 9.27
C ARG A 471 55.11 20.20 8.76
N ARG A 472 54.51 20.92 7.80
CA ARG A 472 54.98 22.26 7.35
C ARG A 472 54.89 23.29 8.47
N LYS A 473 53.85 23.23 9.32
CA LYS A 473 53.70 24.11 10.49
C LYS A 473 54.67 23.79 11.63
N SER A 474 55.11 22.53 11.78
CA SER A 474 56.02 22.11 12.86
C SER A 474 57.52 22.24 12.55
N GLY A 475 57.90 22.67 11.34
CA GLY A 475 59.24 23.17 11.02
C GLY A 475 60.40 22.18 11.13
N HIS A 476 60.16 20.87 11.17
CA HIS A 476 61.24 19.86 11.22
C HIS A 476 61.56 19.29 9.83
N PRO A 477 62.83 19.32 9.37
CA PRO A 477 63.26 18.67 8.13
C PRO A 477 63.33 17.14 8.30
N VAL A 478 62.94 16.39 7.26
CA VAL A 478 62.77 14.92 7.31
C VAL A 478 63.90 14.21 6.57
N HIS A 479 64.52 13.22 7.22
CA HIS A 479 65.22 12.12 6.56
C HIS A 479 64.20 11.10 6.04
N HIS A 480 64.29 10.75 4.76
CA HIS A 480 63.43 9.79 4.08
C HIS A 480 63.62 8.37 4.62
N GLU A 481 62.57 7.76 5.14
CA GLU A 481 62.41 6.30 5.14
C GLU A 481 60.96 5.94 4.77
N TRP A 482 60.86 5.20 3.66
CA TRP A 482 59.64 4.56 3.15
C TRP A 482 59.46 3.19 3.82
N PRO A 483 58.21 2.72 3.90
CA PRO A 483 57.89 1.34 3.53
C PRO A 483 56.95 1.27 2.32
#